data_AF-A0A927G317-F1
#
_entry.id   AF-A0A927G317-F1
#
_cell.length_a   1.000
_cell.length_b   1.000
_cell.length_c   1.000
_cell.angle_alpha   90.00
_cell.angle_beta   90.00
_cell.angle_gamma   90.00
#
_symmetry.space_group_name_H-M   'P 1'
#
loop_
_entity.id
_entity.type
_entity.pdbx_description
1 polymer ?
#
loop_
_entity_poly.entity_id
_entity_poly.type
_entity_poly.pdbx_seq_one_letter_code
_entity_poly.pdbx_strand_id
1 'polypeptide(L)' 'MKIYVMEKGLTMVGKSWEIRQKLKEYSKQFDTVEQWITANQDATVKKSGNKVIPLNQKIY' A
#
# COMPACT_ATOMS: atom_id res chain seq x y z
N MET A 1 11.54 5.02 -3.39
CA MET A 1 10.12 5.38 -3.20
C MET A 1 9.43 4.43 -2.22
N LYS A 2 8.60 4.95 -1.32
CA LYS A 2 7.69 4.19 -0.42
C LYS A 2 6.24 4.56 -0.74
N ILE A 3 5.33 3.59 -0.69
CA ILE A 3 3.89 3.80 -0.91
C ILE A 3 3.15 3.36 0.35
N TYR A 4 2.36 4.27 0.92
CA TYR A 4 1.48 4.01 2.06
C TYR A 4 0.05 3.99 1.55
N VAL A 5 -0.61 2.84 1.68
CA VAL A 5 -2.03 2.69 1.32
C VAL A 5 -2.84 2.92 2.59
N MET A 6 -3.76 3.88 2.53
CA MET A 6 -4.72 4.19 3.58
C MET A 6 -6.12 3.74 3.13
N GLU A 7 -7.09 3.78 4.03
CA GLU A 7 -8.46 3.33 3.75
C GLU A 7 -9.12 4.11 2.60
N LYS A 8 -8.88 5.43 2.51
CA LYS A 8 -9.51 6.33 1.53
C LYS A 8 -8.54 6.98 0.54
N GLY A 9 -7.28 6.52 0.50
CA GLY A 9 -6.28 7.17 -0.32
C GLY A 9 -4.92 6.47 -0.28
N LEU A 10 -3.95 7.02 -1.00
CA LEU A 10 -2.58 6.57 -0.97
C LEU A 10 -1.61 7.74 -0.83
N THR A 11 -0.44 7.49 -0.26
CA THR A 11 0.63 8.49 -0.13
C THR A 11 1.92 7.88 -0.66
N MET A 12 2.55 8.56 -1.63
CA MET A 12 3.83 8.16 -2.20
C MET A 12 4.92 9.10 -1.72
N VAL A 13 6.01 8.55 -1.17
CA VAL A 13 7.15 9.33 -0.68
C VAL A 13 8.40 8.92 -1.47
N GLY A 14 9.05 9.88 -2.14
CA GLY A 14 10.24 9.63 -2.95
C GLY A 14 10.60 10.78 -3.88
N LYS A 15 11.54 10.52 -4.80
CA LYS A 15 11.92 11.49 -5.82
C LYS A 15 10.74 11.72 -6.77
N SER A 16 10.49 12.96 -7.16
CA SER A 16 9.31 13.32 -7.96
C SER A 16 9.23 12.55 -9.29
N TRP A 17 10.37 12.25 -9.91
CA TRP A 17 10.39 11.49 -11.16
C TRP A 17 10.01 10.01 -10.96
N GLU A 18 10.39 9.39 -9.84
CA GLU A 18 10.03 8.01 -9.51
C GLU A 18 8.52 7.89 -9.32
N ILE A 19 7.93 8.86 -8.61
CA ILE A 19 6.49 8.95 -8.38
C ILE A 19 5.75 9.06 -9.72
N ARG A 20 6.20 9.95 -10.61
CA ARG A 20 5.61 10.11 -11.95
C ARG A 20 5.67 8.84 -12.79
N GLN A 21 6.81 8.14 -12.77
CA GLN A 21 6.96 6.87 -13.50
C GLN A 21 6.01 5.80 -12.97
N LYS A 22 5.92 5.68 -11.64
CA LYS A 22 5.08 4.65 -11.03
C LYS A 22 3.58 4.92 -11.20
N LEU A 23 3.16 6.19 -11.16
CA LEU A 23 1.79 6.57 -11.52
C LEU A 23 1.45 6.22 -12.98
N LYS A 24 2.36 6.43 -13.92
CA LYS A 24 2.14 6.04 -15.33
C LYS A 24 2.04 4.52 -15.50
N GLU A 25 2.82 3.75 -14.74
CA GLU A 25 2.75 2.30 -14.75
C GLU A 25 1.40 1.80 -14.23
N TYR A 26 0.94 2.33 -13.08
CA TYR A 26 -0.32 1.93 -12.48
C TYR A 26 -1.55 2.43 -13.24
N SER A 27 -1.47 3.57 -13.91
CA SER A 27 -2.54 4.06 -14.79
C SER A 27 -2.83 3.12 -15.96
N LYS A 28 -1.92 2.20 -16.31
CA LYS A 28 -2.19 1.15 -17.31
C LYS A 28 -2.85 -0.10 -16.73
N GLN A 29 -2.73 -0.29 -15.41
CA GLN A 29 -3.19 -1.48 -14.70
C GLN A 29 -4.53 -1.25 -13.99
N PHE A 30 -4.81 0.00 -13.60
CA PHE A 30 -5.99 0.39 -12.84
C PHE A 30 -6.59 1.66 -13.44
N ASP A 31 -7.90 1.65 -13.68
CA ASP A 31 -8.64 2.83 -14.17
C ASP A 31 -8.92 3.82 -13.05
N THR A 32 -9.14 3.33 -11.83
CA THR A 32 -9.46 4.17 -10.67
C THR A 32 -8.49 3.95 -9.52
N VAL A 33 -8.32 5.00 -8.71
CA VAL A 33 -7.53 4.94 -7.48
C VAL A 33 -8.15 3.96 -6.48
N GLU A 34 -9.48 3.85 -6.47
CA GLU A 34 -10.21 2.89 -5.64
C GLU A 34 -9.83 1.44 -5.99
N GLN A 35 -9.85 1.07 -7.27
CA GLN A 35 -9.41 -0.25 -7.72
C GLN A 35 -7.96 -0.53 -7.31
N TRP A 36 -7.10 0.48 -7.41
CA TRP A 36 -5.70 0.36 -6.99
C TRP A 36 -5.58 0.13 -5.47
N ILE A 37 -6.35 0.84 -4.66
CA ILE A 37 -6.39 0.65 -3.19
C ILE A 37 -6.90 -0.75 -2.85
N THR A 38 -8.03 -1.17 -3.42
CA THR A 38 -8.63 -2.50 -3.18
C THR A 38 -7.67 -3.63 -3.54
N ALA A 39 -7.01 -3.55 -4.70
CA ALA A 39 -6.02 -4.55 -5.12
C ALA A 39 -4.82 -4.67 -4.14
N ASN A 40 -4.42 -3.56 -3.51
CA ASN A 40 -3.36 -3.59 -2.49
C ASN A 40 -3.87 -4.05 -1.11
N GLN A 41 -5.12 -3.75 -0.75
CA GLN A 41 -5.73 -4.23 0.49
C GLN A 41 -5.91 -5.75 0.45
N ASP A 42 -6.37 -6.31 -0.66
CA ASP A 42 -6.50 -7.77 -0.85
C ASP A 42 -5.17 -8.51 -0.70
N ALA A 43 -4.06 -7.88 -1.11
CA ALA A 43 -2.72 -8.42 -0.91
C ALA A 43 -2.27 -8.42 0.56
N THR A 44 -2.83 -7.53 1.39
CA THR A 44 -2.59 -7.52 2.85
C THR A 44 -3.49 -8.50 3.61
N VAL A 45 -4.76 -8.68 3.17
CA VAL A 45 -5.73 -9.56 3.83
C VAL A 45 -5.39 -11.04 3.63
N LYS A 46 -4.87 -11.42 2.45
CA LYS A 46 -4.46 -12.81 2.14
C LYS A 46 -3.24 -13.32 2.92
N LYS A 47 -2.62 -12.49 3.79
CA LYS A 47 -1.54 -12.88 4.71
C LYS A 47 -1.98 -13.01 6.18
N SER A 48 -3.27 -13.24 6.44
CA SER A 48 -3.81 -13.52 7.78
C SER A 48 -4.30 -14.96 7.95
N GLY A 49 -3.51 -15.93 7.50
CA GLY A 49 -3.56 -17.27 8.10
C GLY A 49 -2.81 -17.24 9.43
N ASN A 50 -3.54 -17.10 10.54
CA ASN A 50 -3.12 -17.12 11.95
C ASN A 50 -1.85 -16.34 12.33
N LYS A 51 -2.01 -15.19 13.00
CA LYS A 51 -0.94 -14.58 13.79
C LYS A 51 -1.43 -14.28 15.21
N VAL A 52 -1.11 -15.19 16.14
CA VAL A 52 -1.13 -14.92 17.58
C VAL A 52 -0.18 -13.76 17.83
N ILE A 53 -0.68 -12.67 18.41
CA ILE A 53 0.11 -11.50 18.79
C ILE A 53 0.61 -11.73 20.22
N PRO A 54 1.92 -11.90 20.49
CA PRO A 54 2.41 -11.83 21.85
C PRO A 54 2.32 -10.37 22.33
N LEU A 55 1.59 -10.17 23.42
CA LEU A 55 1.48 -8.93 24.14
C LEU A 55 2.86 -8.54 24.70
N ASN A 56 3.26 -7.29 24.43
CA ASN A 56 4.37 -6.55 25.05
C ASN A 56 5.73 -6.61 24.36
N GLN A 57 6.01 -5.63 23.50
CA GLN A 57 7.38 -5.20 23.22
C GLN A 57 7.53 -3.75 23.73
N LYS A 58 8.18 -3.62 24.90
CA LYS A 58 8.50 -2.36 25.56
C LYS A 58 9.36 -1.47 24.66
N ILE A 59 9.05 -0.17 24.68
CA ILE A 59 9.86 0.93 24.16
C ILE A 59 10.99 1.19 25.15
N TYR A 60 12.25 1.07 24.71
CA TYR A 60 13.37 1.98 24.99
C TYR A 60 14.33 1.93 23.81
#